data_AF-A0A8H3ECM2-F1
#
_entry.id   AF-A0A8H3ECM2-F1
#
_cell.length_a   1.000
_cell.length_b   1.000
_cell.length_c   1.000
_cell.angle_alpha   90.00
_cell.angle_beta   90.00
_cell.angle_gamma   90.00
#
_symmetry.space_group_name_H-M   'P 1'
#
loop_
_entity.id
_entity.type
_entity.pdbx_description
1 polymer ?
#
loop_
_entity_poly.entity_id
_entity_poly.type
_entity_poly.pdbx_seq_one_letter_code
_entity_poly.pdbx_strand_id
1 'polypeptide(L)'
;MKDMGMKPEGIKNDLKGLNYWIKLLATDPDTNMHLELYCDRKKYDPADENRIRTVMQTPRKLPTFIYLAGHTVATQSSSTQLAYAPADCLDPSTGGLKLIAYDTMRQWLLNSSHSESLLFVTEVCYCENFLQLPYVLEWDGTETQWKKTAYFSTFKETSNDIVSLIEHVLTVSYLYFA
;
A
#
# COMPACT_ATOMS: atom_id res chain seq x y z
N MET A 1 -17.61 21.59 -4.67
CA MET A 1 -16.49 20.68 -4.34
C MET A 1 -16.30 20.71 -2.84
N LYS A 2 -16.85 19.74 -2.11
CA LYS A 2 -16.62 19.59 -0.66
C LYS A 2 -15.25 18.91 -0.46
N ASP A 3 -14.53 19.35 0.56
CA ASP A 3 -13.20 18.91 0.97
C ASP A 3 -12.88 17.44 0.65
N MET A 4 -12.12 17.21 -0.41
CA MET A 4 -11.37 15.97 -0.66
C MET A 4 -9.93 16.11 -0.13
N GLY A 5 -9.69 16.98 0.85
CA GLY A 5 -8.40 17.05 1.54
C GLY A 5 -8.33 15.94 2.58
N MET A 6 -7.34 15.05 2.49
CA MET A 6 -6.95 14.28 3.66
C MET A 6 -6.64 15.30 4.76
N LYS A 7 -7.13 15.08 5.99
CA LYS A 7 -6.82 15.99 7.10
C LYS A 7 -5.30 16.10 7.20
N PRO A 8 -4.70 17.29 7.04
CA PRO A 8 -3.23 17.43 7.04
C PRO A 8 -2.56 16.87 8.30
N GLU A 9 -3.30 16.83 9.41
CA GLU A 9 -2.85 16.26 10.68
C GLU A 9 -2.79 14.72 10.68
N GLY A 10 -3.59 14.02 9.86
CA GLY A 10 -3.52 12.55 9.71
C GLY A 10 -2.18 12.12 9.13
N ILE A 11 -1.90 12.57 7.90
CA ILE A 11 -0.62 12.33 7.19
C ILE A 11 0.59 12.71 8.07
N LYS A 12 0.49 13.80 8.82
CA LYS A 12 1.57 14.26 9.70
C LYS A 12 1.80 13.32 10.89
N ASN A 13 0.76 12.68 11.42
CA ASN A 13 0.89 11.69 12.49
C ASN A 13 1.45 10.37 11.95
N ASP A 14 1.01 9.93 10.77
CA ASP A 14 1.51 8.72 10.12
C ASP A 14 3.01 8.86 9.86
N LEU A 15 3.42 10.00 9.28
CA LEU A 15 4.82 10.32 9.05
C LEU A 15 5.63 10.37 10.35
N LYS A 16 5.06 10.81 11.48
CA LYS A 16 5.77 10.78 12.77
C LYS A 16 6.00 9.35 13.24
N GLY A 17 4.97 8.49 13.15
CA GLY A 17 5.06 7.08 13.50
C GLY A 17 6.10 6.36 12.63
N LEU A 18 6.00 6.51 11.31
CA LEU A 18 6.95 5.92 10.36
C LEU A 18 8.38 6.40 10.61
N ASN A 19 8.59 7.70 10.83
CA ASN A 19 9.93 8.22 11.14
C ASN A 19 10.50 7.67 12.45
N TYR A 20 9.64 7.38 13.45
CA TYR A 20 10.08 6.74 14.68
C TYR A 20 10.56 5.31 14.41
N TRP A 21 9.80 4.52 13.66
CA TRP A 21 10.17 3.17 13.24
C TRP A 21 11.46 3.13 12.44
N ILE A 22 11.56 3.99 11.42
CA ILE A 22 12.74 4.15 10.59
C ILE A 22 13.99 4.43 11.44
N LYS A 23 13.88 5.34 12.42
CA LYS A 23 15.01 5.66 13.30
C LYS A 23 15.44 4.48 14.14
N LEU A 24 14.49 3.68 14.64
CA LEU A 24 14.81 2.48 15.41
C LEU A 24 15.56 1.46 14.54
N LEU A 25 15.08 1.21 13.33
CA LEU A 25 15.73 0.27 12.39
C LEU A 25 17.12 0.75 11.94
N ALA A 26 17.29 2.06 11.75
CA ALA A 26 18.56 2.65 11.37
C ALA A 26 19.60 2.75 12.51
N THR A 27 19.26 2.31 13.74
CA THR A 27 20.25 2.28 14.84
C THR A 27 21.21 1.11 14.75
N ASP A 28 20.87 0.08 13.98
CA ASP A 28 21.76 -1.05 13.74
C ASP A 28 22.84 -0.64 12.71
N PRO A 29 24.13 -0.64 13.10
CA PRO A 29 25.23 -0.22 12.22
C PRO A 29 25.41 -1.11 10.99
N ASP A 30 24.86 -2.33 10.99
CA ASP A 30 24.90 -3.25 9.85
C ASP A 30 23.69 -3.07 8.91
N THR A 31 22.71 -2.24 9.30
CA THR A 31 21.51 -1.97 8.49
C THR A 31 21.75 -0.79 7.54
N ASN A 32 21.99 -1.10 6.26
CA ASN A 32 21.98 -0.10 5.19
C ASN A 32 20.56 0.08 4.63
N MET A 33 19.78 0.95 5.29
CA MET A 33 18.39 1.21 4.90
C MET A 33 18.30 2.28 3.79
N HIS A 34 17.68 1.92 2.67
CA HIS A 34 17.28 2.88 1.63
C HIS A 34 15.85 3.35 1.88
N LEU A 35 15.65 4.67 1.97
CA LEU A 35 14.34 5.28 2.24
C LEU A 35 13.94 6.25 1.13
N GLU A 36 12.75 6.05 0.58
CA GLU A 36 12.10 6.98 -0.32
C GLU A 36 10.77 7.44 0.27
N LEU A 37 10.51 8.75 0.23
CA LEU A 37 9.28 9.34 0.73
C LEU A 37 8.69 10.27 -0.32
N TYR A 38 7.50 9.92 -0.80
CA TYR A 38 6.70 10.72 -1.72
C TYR A 38 5.44 11.23 -1.03
N CYS A 39 5.21 12.53 -1.06
CA CYS A 39 4.11 13.18 -0.35
C CYS A 39 3.80 14.56 -0.97
N ASP A 40 2.52 14.91 -1.05
CA ASP A 40 2.07 16.15 -1.72
C ASP A 40 2.35 17.42 -0.90
N ARG A 41 3.13 17.32 0.18
CA ARG A 41 3.58 18.47 0.95
C ARG A 41 4.77 19.10 0.26
N LYS A 42 4.81 20.44 0.21
CA LYS A 42 5.83 21.29 -0.46
C LYS A 42 7.32 20.92 -0.28
N LYS A 43 7.69 20.13 0.72
CA LYS A 43 9.07 19.74 1.02
C LYS A 43 9.47 18.37 0.46
N TYR A 44 8.53 17.61 -0.07
CA TYR A 44 8.75 16.28 -0.59
C TYR A 44 8.39 16.25 -2.08
N ASP A 45 8.94 15.26 -2.77
CA ASP A 45 8.50 14.94 -4.11
C ASP A 45 7.05 14.43 -4.06
N PRO A 46 6.18 14.85 -5.00
CA PRO A 46 4.78 14.44 -5.01
C PRO A 46 4.63 12.95 -5.31
N ALA A 47 3.58 12.33 -4.78
CA ALA A 47 3.24 10.94 -5.08
C ALA A 47 2.44 10.86 -6.39
N ASP A 48 3.07 11.22 -7.51
CA ASP A 48 2.47 11.09 -8.84
C ASP A 48 2.39 9.64 -9.32
N GLU A 49 1.60 9.39 -10.36
CA GLU A 49 1.43 8.03 -10.90
C GLU A 49 2.77 7.37 -11.28
N ASN A 50 3.71 8.11 -11.88
CA ASN A 50 4.95 7.52 -12.37
C ASN A 50 5.84 7.06 -11.22
N ARG A 51 5.91 7.84 -10.13
CA ARG A 51 6.63 7.46 -8.91
C ARG A 51 5.97 6.28 -8.20
N ILE A 52 4.64 6.31 -8.06
CA ILE A 52 3.88 5.17 -7.49
C ILE A 52 4.14 3.90 -8.30
N ARG A 53 4.03 3.98 -9.63
CA ARG A 53 4.32 2.86 -10.53
C ARG A 53 5.74 2.34 -10.33
N THR A 54 6.72 3.24 -10.29
CA THR A 54 8.14 2.88 -10.11
C THR A 54 8.35 2.11 -8.81
N VAL A 55 7.83 2.62 -7.69
CA VAL A 55 7.92 1.94 -6.38
C VAL A 55 7.27 0.56 -6.43
N MET A 56 6.08 0.43 -7.00
CA MET A 56 5.36 -0.84 -7.06
C MET A 56 6.04 -1.89 -7.94
N GLN A 57 6.63 -1.47 -9.06
CA GLN A 57 7.24 -2.38 -10.04
C GLN A 57 8.69 -2.71 -9.73
N THR A 58 9.37 -1.95 -8.85
CA THR A 58 10.80 -2.16 -8.57
C THR A 58 11.04 -3.59 -8.05
N PRO A 59 11.92 -4.37 -8.72
CA PRO A 59 12.27 -5.70 -8.24
C PRO A 59 12.87 -5.62 -6.84
N ARG A 60 12.42 -6.51 -5.96
CA ARG A 60 12.79 -6.49 -4.54
C ARG A 60 13.90 -7.51 -4.32
N LYS A 61 15.08 -7.02 -3.98
CA LYS A 61 16.28 -7.80 -3.65
C LYS A 61 16.64 -7.75 -2.17
N LEU A 62 15.87 -6.99 -1.39
CA LEU A 62 15.95 -6.87 0.07
C LEU A 62 14.52 -6.85 0.62
N PRO A 63 14.31 -7.24 1.89
CA PRO A 63 13.04 -7.05 2.57
C PRO A 63 12.53 -5.61 2.39
N THR A 64 11.32 -5.46 1.89
CA THR A 64 10.78 -4.15 1.50
C THR A 64 9.54 -3.84 2.31
N PHE A 65 9.49 -2.62 2.85
CA PHE A 65 8.31 -2.05 3.48
C PHE A 65 7.71 -0.97 2.57
N ILE A 66 6.42 -1.08 2.26
CA ILE A 66 5.69 -0.06 1.51
C ILE A 66 4.49 0.37 2.34
N TYR A 67 4.40 1.68 2.61
CA TYR A 67 3.24 2.31 3.22
C TYR A 67 2.54 3.19 2.19
N LEU A 68 1.26 2.93 1.95
CA LEU A 68 0.44 3.70 1.02
C LEU A 68 -0.78 4.29 1.73
N ALA A 69 -0.86 5.62 1.81
CA ALA A 69 -2.05 6.33 2.26
C ALA A 69 -2.57 7.24 1.14
N GLY A 70 -3.88 7.43 1.09
CA GLY A 70 -4.46 8.34 0.10
C GLY A 70 -5.95 8.14 -0.13
N HIS A 71 -6.44 8.81 -1.17
CA HIS A 71 -7.85 8.83 -1.50
C HIS A 71 -8.23 7.72 -2.47
N THR A 72 -9.38 7.13 -2.20
CA THR A 72 -10.04 6.18 -3.07
C THR A 72 -11.19 6.85 -3.79
N VAL A 73 -11.27 6.64 -5.10
CA VAL A 73 -12.38 7.07 -5.95
C VAL A 73 -13.04 5.84 -6.53
N ALA A 74 -14.36 5.73 -6.36
CA ALA A 74 -15.16 4.75 -7.09
C ALA A 74 -15.41 5.27 -8.50
N THR A 75 -14.93 4.54 -9.51
CA THR A 75 -15.18 4.89 -10.91
C THR A 75 -16.65 4.62 -11.26
N GLN A 76 -17.29 5.53 -12.01
CA GLN A 76 -18.70 5.43 -12.42
C GLN A 76 -18.92 4.47 -13.62
N SER A 77 -17.95 3.62 -13.95
CA SER A 77 -18.11 2.62 -15.00
C SER A 77 -19.05 1.48 -14.58
N SER A 78 -19.58 0.75 -15.56
CA SER A 78 -20.52 -0.38 -15.39
C SER A 78 -20.04 -1.49 -14.44
N SER A 79 -18.74 -1.56 -14.20
CA SER A 79 -18.14 -2.22 -13.04
C SER A 79 -17.61 -1.14 -12.10
N THR A 80 -18.16 -1.03 -10.89
CA THR A 80 -17.64 -0.15 -9.83
C THR A 80 -16.22 -0.59 -9.48
N GLN A 81 -15.22 -0.01 -10.14
CA GLN A 81 -13.82 -0.26 -9.84
C GLN A 81 -13.31 0.83 -8.90
N LEU A 82 -12.64 0.40 -7.83
CA LEU A 82 -11.95 1.28 -6.89
C LEU A 82 -10.60 1.69 -7.48
N ALA A 83 -10.28 2.97 -7.37
CA ALA A 83 -9.04 3.53 -7.87
C ALA A 83 -8.42 4.49 -6.86
N TYR A 84 -7.09 4.50 -6.81
CA TYR A 84 -6.29 5.45 -6.06
C TYR A 84 -6.16 6.76 -6.84
N ALA A 85 -6.27 7.88 -6.14
CA ALA A 85 -6.03 9.22 -6.69
C ALA A 85 -4.60 9.68 -6.37
N PRO A 86 -3.67 9.69 -7.35
CA PRO A 86 -2.31 10.21 -7.15
C PRO A 86 -2.28 11.74 -7.02
N ALA A 87 -1.10 12.28 -6.70
CA ALA A 87 -0.86 13.72 -6.57
C ALA A 87 -1.24 14.50 -7.84
N ASP A 88 -1.00 13.90 -9.00
CA ASP A 88 -1.31 14.42 -10.33
C ASP A 88 -2.69 13.98 -10.85
N CYS A 89 -3.60 13.57 -9.96
CA CYS A 89 -4.94 13.13 -10.35
C CYS A 89 -5.76 14.21 -11.07
N LEU A 90 -5.51 15.48 -10.77
CA LEU A 90 -6.09 16.63 -11.44
C LEU A 90 -5.13 17.12 -12.53
N ASP A 91 -5.13 16.45 -13.68
CA ASP A 91 -4.39 16.92 -14.85
C ASP A 91 -5.32 17.79 -15.73
N PRO A 92 -5.16 19.13 -15.72
CA PRO A 92 -6.01 20.02 -16.49
C PRO A 92 -5.88 19.82 -18.02
N SER A 93 -4.83 19.13 -18.49
CA SER A 93 -4.61 18.89 -19.92
C SER A 93 -5.49 17.78 -20.51
N THR A 94 -5.94 16.82 -19.69
CA THR A 94 -6.68 15.64 -20.15
C THR A 94 -8.20 15.74 -19.96
N GLY A 95 -8.67 16.75 -19.21
CA GLY A 95 -10.09 16.97 -18.92
C GLY A 95 -10.75 15.87 -18.07
N GLY A 96 -9.99 14.87 -17.62
CA GLY A 96 -10.43 13.75 -16.80
C GLY A 96 -9.60 13.59 -15.53
N LEU A 97 -10.07 12.74 -14.62
CA LEU A 97 -9.29 12.35 -13.44
C LEU A 97 -8.29 11.27 -13.84
N LYS A 98 -7.01 11.52 -13.55
CA LYS A 98 -5.97 10.50 -13.64
C LYS A 98 -6.05 9.64 -12.38
N LEU A 99 -6.51 8.40 -12.52
CA LEU A 99 -6.74 7.48 -11.42
C LEU A 99 -6.03 6.16 -11.70
N ILE A 100 -5.54 5.51 -10.64
CA ILE A 100 -4.85 4.22 -10.75
C ILE A 100 -5.78 3.15 -10.16
N ALA A 101 -6.33 2.26 -10.99
CA ALA A 101 -7.19 1.19 -10.51
C ALA A 101 -6.43 0.28 -9.53
N TYR A 102 -7.09 -0.19 -8.47
CA TYR A 102 -6.48 -1.11 -7.50
C TYR A 102 -5.96 -2.38 -8.17
N ASP A 103 -6.66 -2.87 -9.18
CA ASP A 103 -6.24 -4.02 -10.00
C ASP A 103 -4.91 -3.77 -10.70
N THR A 104 -4.69 -2.54 -11.20
CA THR A 104 -3.44 -2.13 -11.83
C THR A 104 -2.30 -2.07 -10.81
N MET A 105 -2.55 -1.48 -9.63
CA MET A 105 -1.56 -1.41 -8.54
C MET A 105 -1.15 -2.80 -8.07
N ARG A 106 -2.12 -3.70 -7.90
CA ARG A 106 -1.86 -5.11 -7.57
C ARG A 106 -1.01 -5.79 -8.63
N GLN A 107 -1.34 -5.63 -9.91
CA GLN A 107 -0.54 -6.19 -11.00
C GLN A 107 0.89 -5.66 -10.99
N TRP A 108 1.10 -4.37 -10.75
CA TRP A 108 2.44 -3.80 -10.63
C TRP A 108 3.25 -4.42 -9.50
N LEU A 109 2.61 -4.66 -8.35
CA LEU A 109 3.25 -5.16 -7.15
C LEU A 109 3.54 -6.68 -7.19
N LEU A 110 2.69 -7.44 -7.87
CA LEU A 110 2.71 -8.91 -7.85
C LEU A 110 3.28 -9.56 -9.11
N ASN A 111 3.20 -8.92 -10.29
CA ASN A 111 3.61 -9.56 -11.55
C ASN A 111 5.12 -9.54 -11.78
N SER A 112 5.88 -8.79 -10.98
CA SER A 112 7.33 -8.76 -11.06
C SER A 112 7.94 -9.93 -10.27
N SER A 113 9.12 -10.39 -10.67
CA SER A 113 9.86 -11.38 -9.89
C SER A 113 10.54 -10.67 -8.71
N HIS A 114 10.28 -11.17 -7.50
CA HIS A 114 10.83 -10.64 -6.25
C HIS A 114 11.52 -11.78 -5.51
N SER A 115 12.73 -11.55 -5.02
CA SER A 115 13.49 -12.55 -4.28
C SER A 115 13.35 -12.44 -2.77
N GLU A 116 12.68 -11.39 -2.29
CA GLU A 116 12.60 -11.03 -0.88
C GLU A 116 11.19 -10.60 -0.49
N SER A 117 10.94 -10.62 0.82
CA SER A 117 9.64 -10.36 1.43
C SER A 117 9.15 -8.92 1.26
N LEU A 118 7.83 -8.76 1.28
CA LEU A 118 7.14 -7.48 1.22
C LEU A 118 6.20 -7.34 2.43
N LEU A 119 6.38 -6.28 3.21
CA LEU A 119 5.37 -5.77 4.12
C LEU A 119 4.66 -4.59 3.46
N PHE A 120 3.42 -4.80 3.02
CA PHE A 120 2.59 -3.76 2.42
C PHE A 120 1.49 -3.33 3.39
N VAL A 121 1.56 -2.07 3.84
CA VAL A 121 0.56 -1.45 4.70
C VAL A 121 -0.16 -0.37 3.90
N THR A 122 -1.48 -0.37 3.96
CA THR A 122 -2.29 0.58 3.22
C THR A 122 -3.37 1.21 4.09
N GLU A 123 -3.53 2.53 3.95
CA GLU A 123 -4.57 3.36 4.56
C GLU A 123 -5.36 4.06 3.46
N VAL A 124 -6.00 3.24 2.63
CA VAL A 124 -6.92 3.68 1.57
C VAL A 124 -8.27 3.07 1.87
N CYS A 125 -9.36 3.65 1.39
CA CYS A 125 -10.69 3.08 1.65
C CYS A 125 -10.89 1.77 0.87
N TYR A 126 -11.73 0.89 1.44
CA TYR A 126 -12.15 -0.38 0.81
C TYR A 126 -10.95 -1.28 0.43
N CYS A 127 -10.02 -1.47 1.37
CA CYS A 127 -8.74 -2.14 1.15
C CYS A 127 -8.62 -3.49 1.86
N GLU A 128 -9.73 -4.08 2.32
CA GLU A 128 -9.75 -5.28 3.16
C GLU A 128 -8.89 -6.39 2.57
N ASN A 129 -9.00 -6.69 1.27
CA ASN A 129 -8.03 -7.56 0.58
C ASN A 129 -7.53 -6.89 -0.71
N PHE A 130 -6.84 -5.75 -0.56
CA PHE A 130 -6.32 -4.94 -1.68
C PHE A 130 -5.54 -5.78 -2.71
N LEU A 131 -4.70 -6.71 -2.21
CA LEU A 131 -3.86 -7.58 -3.03
C LEU A 131 -4.56 -8.85 -3.51
N GLN A 132 -5.84 -9.06 -3.18
CA GLN A 132 -6.61 -10.24 -3.57
C GLN A 132 -5.86 -11.55 -3.26
N LEU A 133 -5.26 -11.60 -2.08
CA LEU A 133 -4.46 -12.75 -1.67
C LEU A 133 -5.33 -13.97 -1.39
N PRO A 134 -4.80 -15.18 -1.60
CA PRO A 134 -5.52 -16.45 -1.39
C PRO A 134 -5.90 -16.69 0.07
N TYR A 135 -5.18 -16.08 1.00
CA TYR A 135 -5.39 -16.18 2.45
C TYR A 135 -5.28 -14.81 3.10
N VAL A 136 -6.08 -14.60 4.14
CA VAL A 136 -6.04 -13.41 4.99
C VAL A 136 -6.06 -13.85 6.45
N LEU A 137 -5.33 -13.14 7.31
CA LEU A 137 -5.44 -13.30 8.75
C LEU A 137 -6.33 -12.16 9.27
N GLU A 138 -7.46 -12.54 9.89
CA GLU A 138 -8.45 -11.58 10.40
C GLU A 138 -8.57 -11.71 11.92
N TRP A 139 -8.73 -10.58 12.60
CA TRP A 139 -9.11 -10.53 14.00
C TRP A 139 -10.63 -10.36 14.13
N ASP A 140 -11.31 -11.27 14.83
CA ASP A 140 -12.77 -11.27 14.97
C ASP A 140 -13.27 -10.52 16.23
N GLY A 141 -12.36 -9.94 17.00
CA GLY A 141 -12.63 -9.34 18.32
C GLY A 141 -12.12 -10.18 19.49
N THR A 142 -11.83 -11.47 19.27
CA THR A 142 -11.40 -12.41 20.32
C THR A 142 -10.12 -13.15 19.97
N GLU A 143 -9.95 -13.56 18.72
CA GLU A 143 -8.75 -14.25 18.25
C GLU A 143 -8.42 -13.93 16.78
N THR A 144 -7.18 -14.26 16.38
CA THR A 144 -6.77 -14.20 14.98
C THR A 144 -7.08 -15.52 14.29
N GLN A 145 -7.71 -15.48 13.12
CA GLN A 145 -8.05 -16.66 12.34
C GLN A 145 -7.63 -16.52 10.88
N TRP A 146 -7.00 -17.56 10.35
CA TRP A 146 -6.71 -17.66 8.92
C TRP A 146 -7.98 -17.98 8.15
N LYS A 147 -8.31 -17.13 7.17
CA LYS A 147 -9.43 -17.34 6.26
C LYS A 147 -8.94 -17.50 4.83
N LYS A 148 -9.44 -18.53 4.17
CA LYS A 148 -9.27 -18.75 2.74
C LYS A 148 -10.19 -17.80 1.97
N THR A 149 -9.66 -17.11 0.97
CA THR A 149 -10.43 -16.13 0.19
C THR A 149 -10.97 -16.74 -1.11
N ALA A 150 -11.84 -15.99 -1.79
CA ALA A 150 -12.33 -16.35 -3.12
C ALA A 150 -11.24 -16.38 -4.20
N TYR A 151 -10.07 -15.79 -3.94
CA TYR A 151 -8.97 -15.67 -4.90
C TYR A 151 -7.98 -16.84 -4.89
N PHE A 152 -8.21 -17.82 -4.01
CA PHE A 152 -7.36 -18.99 -3.87
C PHE A 152 -7.11 -19.75 -5.18
N SER A 153 -8.14 -19.91 -6.00
CA SER A 153 -8.04 -20.65 -7.27
C SER A 153 -7.41 -19.85 -8.41
N THR A 154 -7.35 -18.52 -8.29
CA THR A 154 -6.85 -17.61 -9.32
C THR A 154 -5.42 -17.15 -9.08
N PHE A 155 -4.90 -17.37 -7.86
CA PHE A 155 -3.55 -16.99 -7.50
C PHE A 155 -2.54 -17.93 -8.19
N LYS A 156 -1.76 -17.38 -9.11
CA LYS A 156 -0.61 -18.08 -9.69
C LYS A 156 0.60 -17.78 -8.82
N GLU A 157 0.96 -18.74 -7.99
CA GLU A 157 2.11 -18.67 -7.10
C GLU A 157 3.40 -18.50 -7.93
N THR A 158 4.00 -17.31 -7.88
CA THR A 158 5.33 -17.04 -8.46
C THR A 158 6.33 -16.53 -7.41
N SER A 159 5.92 -16.45 -6.15
CA SER A 159 6.67 -15.91 -5.01
C SER A 159 6.14 -16.55 -3.71
N ASN A 160 7.03 -16.97 -2.82
CA ASN A 160 6.70 -17.75 -1.62
C ASN A 160 6.07 -16.93 -0.47
N ASP A 161 6.19 -15.60 -0.47
CA ASP A 161 5.95 -14.82 0.75
C ASP A 161 5.02 -13.62 0.53
N ILE A 162 3.71 -13.85 0.44
CA ILE A 162 2.74 -12.74 0.56
C ILE A 162 1.59 -13.14 1.50
N VAL A 163 1.60 -12.54 2.68
CA VAL A 163 0.53 -12.59 3.69
C VAL A 163 -0.04 -11.17 3.83
N SER A 164 -1.37 -11.03 3.76
CA SER A 164 -2.07 -9.78 4.10
C SER A 164 -2.70 -9.93 5.49
N LEU A 165 -2.34 -9.03 6.40
CA LEU A 165 -3.00 -8.86 7.70
C LEU A 165 -4.08 -7.79 7.55
N ILE A 166 -5.32 -8.10 7.93
CA ILE A 166 -6.42 -7.12 7.97
C ILE A 166 -6.72 -6.82 9.43
N GLU A 167 -6.28 -5.67 9.92
CA GLU A 167 -6.73 -5.16 11.20
C GLU A 167 -7.61 -3.93 10.98
N HIS A 168 -8.90 -4.07 11.29
CA HIS A 168 -9.73 -2.91 11.55
C HIS A 168 -9.36 -2.39 12.94
N VAL A 169 -8.63 -1.27 12.97
CA VAL A 169 -8.24 -0.43 14.13
C VAL A 169 -6.86 -0.76 14.74
N LEU A 170 -5.87 0.08 14.39
CA LEU A 170 -4.69 0.50 15.18
C LEU A 170 -4.15 -0.52 16.20
N THR A 171 -3.57 -1.66 15.78
CA THR A 171 -2.63 -2.39 16.64
C THR A 171 -1.57 -3.13 15.83
N VAL A 172 -0.55 -2.43 15.31
CA VAL A 172 0.60 -3.06 14.61
C VAL A 172 1.12 -4.27 15.38
N SER A 173 0.74 -5.45 14.92
CA SER A 173 1.13 -6.74 15.48
C SER A 173 2.08 -7.42 14.49
N TYR A 174 3.31 -7.67 14.94
CA TYR A 174 4.36 -8.28 14.15
C TYR A 174 4.05 -9.74 13.82
N LEU A 175 4.32 -10.14 12.58
CA LEU A 175 4.57 -11.53 12.23
C LEU A 175 6.05 -11.67 11.88
N TYR A 176 6.77 -12.27 12.82
CA TYR A 176 8.15 -12.72 12.66
C TYR A 176 8.11 -14.04 11.88
N PHE A 177 8.82 -14.14 10.76
CA PHE A 177 9.18 -15.44 10.17
C PHE A 177 10.68 -15.59 10.34
N ALA A 178 11.07 -16.67 11.03
CA ALA A 178 12.44 -17.04 11.34
C ALA A 178 13.16 -17.64 10.14
#